data_AF-A0A151J5Z4-F1
#
_entry.id   AF-A0A151J5Z4-F1
#
_cell.length_a   1.000
_cell.length_b   1.000
_cell.length_c   1.000
_cell.angle_alpha   90.00
_cell.angle_beta   90.00
_cell.angle_gamma   90.00
#
_symmetry.space_group_name_H-M   'P 1'
#
loop_
_entity.id
_entity.type
_entity.pdbx_description
1 polymer ?
#
loop_
_entity_poly.entity_id
_entity_poly.type
_entity_poly.pdbx_seq_one_letter_code
_entity_poly.pdbx_strand_id
1 'polypeptide(L)'
;MGHPPYSPDLAPNDFFLFPNVKNKLRGQRFLSAEEAVERLKEQEKMQQINDLTKYPVLRKQYKVQIHNNKIYTYFKVIDVEKYELKISDTDNCVILKDKSVFCIEDICQKSDTAEIFLKGKMFTESKLIFNSPCSSLLFHIQHVQNLSNDVHTIDIDKILMKCIKYPYNNGFIILPIIHSQSVNEN
;
A
#
# COMPACT_ATOMS: atom_id res chain seq x y z
N MET A 1 -8.95 31.96 -20.26
CA MET A 1 -9.24 31.01 -21.36
C MET A 1 -10.65 30.49 -21.15
N GLY A 2 -11.57 30.74 -22.09
CA GLY A 2 -12.96 30.30 -21.97
C GLY A 2 -13.09 28.82 -22.37
N HIS A 3 -13.94 28.08 -21.66
CA HIS A 3 -14.31 26.73 -22.07
C HIS A 3 -15.05 26.79 -23.41
N PRO A 4 -14.70 25.94 -24.40
CA PRO A 4 -15.45 25.84 -25.63
C PRO A 4 -16.90 25.42 -25.33
N PRO A 5 -17.90 26.00 -26.01
CA PRO A 5 -19.30 25.64 -25.80
C PRO A 5 -19.53 24.16 -26.13
N TYR A 6 -20.31 23.48 -25.28
CA TYR A 6 -20.74 22.08 -25.43
C TYR A 6 -19.61 21.06 -25.60
N SER A 7 -18.60 21.12 -24.72
CA SER A 7 -17.57 20.09 -24.62
C SER A 7 -17.70 19.29 -23.31
N PRO A 8 -18.74 18.43 -23.16
CA PRO A 8 -18.91 17.60 -21.96
C PRO A 8 -17.72 16.66 -21.73
N ASP A 9 -16.98 16.31 -22.78
CA ASP A 9 -15.76 15.50 -22.70
C ASP A 9 -14.60 16.22 -21.98
N LEU A 10 -14.67 17.55 -21.87
CA LEU A 10 -13.67 18.37 -21.18
C LEU A 10 -14.03 18.66 -19.73
N ALA A 11 -15.22 18.24 -19.27
CA ALA A 11 -15.69 18.42 -17.91
C ALA A 11 -15.57 17.09 -17.14
N PRO A 12 -14.62 16.96 -16.19
CA PRO A 12 -14.43 15.72 -15.42
C PRO A 12 -15.71 15.23 -14.73
N ASN A 13 -16.59 16.17 -14.34
CA ASN A 13 -17.85 15.83 -13.68
C ASN A 13 -18.85 15.14 -14.64
N ASP A 14 -18.93 15.59 -15.89
CA ASP A 14 -19.88 15.05 -16.88
C ASP A 14 -19.47 13.66 -17.35
N PHE A 15 -18.17 13.43 -17.55
CA PHE A 15 -17.65 12.15 -18.03
C PHE A 15 -17.48 11.10 -16.92
N PHE A 16 -17.06 11.50 -15.72
CA PHE A 16 -16.70 10.54 -14.66
C PHE A 16 -17.69 10.54 -13.49
N LEU A 17 -18.05 11.71 -12.95
CA LEU A 17 -18.84 11.79 -11.71
C LEU A 17 -20.30 11.38 -11.95
N PHE A 18 -21.00 12.02 -12.89
CA PHE A 18 -22.43 11.79 -13.10
C PHE A 18 -22.79 10.37 -13.56
N PRO A 19 -22.03 9.71 -14.45
CA PRO A 19 -22.29 8.32 -14.80
C PRO A 19 -22.14 7.37 -13.60
N ASN A 20 -21.11 7.56 -12.77
CA ASN A 20 -20.90 6.76 -11.57
C ASN A 20 -22.02 6.96 -10.55
N VAL A 21 -22.41 8.20 -10.27
CA VAL A 21 -23.52 8.54 -9.38
C VAL A 21 -24.83 7.92 -9.89
N LYS A 22 -25.12 8.07 -11.19
CA LYS A 22 -26.32 7.51 -11.82
C LYS A 22 -26.35 5.98 -11.72
N ASN A 23 -25.21 5.32 -11.90
CA ASN A 23 -25.12 3.86 -11.78
C ASN A 23 -25.36 3.39 -10.34
N LYS A 24 -24.79 4.07 -9.34
CA LYS A 24 -24.95 3.74 -7.92
C LYS A 24 -26.41 3.91 -7.43
N LEU A 25 -27.10 4.93 -7.94
CA LEU A 25 -28.50 5.21 -7.60
C LEU A 25 -29.52 4.50 -8.50
N ARG A 26 -29.06 3.77 -9.52
CA ARG A 26 -29.94 3.17 -10.52
C ARG A 26 -30.94 2.21 -9.86
N GLY A 27 -32.21 2.34 -10.24
CA GLY A 27 -33.28 1.46 -9.77
C GLY A 27 -33.90 1.84 -8.42
N GLN A 28 -33.41 2.90 -7.77
CA GLN A 28 -33.96 3.42 -6.53
C GLN A 28 -34.89 4.62 -6.84
N ARG A 29 -35.96 4.79 -6.05
CA ARG A 29 -36.85 5.97 -6.11
C ARG A 29 -36.67 6.77 -4.83
N PHE A 30 -36.52 8.08 -4.98
CA PHE A 30 -36.32 9.02 -3.89
C PHE A 30 -37.46 10.04 -3.89
N LEU A 31 -37.91 10.43 -2.71
CA LEU A 31 -38.96 11.42 -2.51
C LEU A 31 -38.40 12.85 -2.51
N SER A 32 -37.10 13.01 -2.24
CA SER A 32 -36.40 14.30 -2.32
C SER A 32 -34.95 14.16 -2.80
N ALA A 33 -34.32 15.29 -3.13
CA ALA A 33 -32.92 15.33 -3.51
C ALA A 33 -31.99 15.01 -2.32
N GLU A 34 -32.36 15.45 -1.11
CA GLU A 34 -31.62 15.18 0.11
C GLU A 34 -31.53 13.68 0.39
N GLU A 35 -32.64 12.95 0.21
CA GLU A 35 -32.69 11.49 0.40
C GLU A 35 -31.74 10.77 -0.58
N ALA A 36 -31.68 11.21 -1.84
CA ALA A 36 -30.75 10.65 -2.82
C ALA A 36 -29.28 10.90 -2.44
N VAL A 37 -28.98 12.09 -1.90
CA VAL A 37 -27.63 12.46 -1.43
C VAL A 37 -27.23 11.66 -0.20
N GLU A 38 -28.12 11.49 0.77
CA GLU A 38 -27.86 10.66 1.95
C GLU A 38 -27.59 9.22 1.55
N ARG A 39 -28.41 8.65 0.65
CA ARG A 39 -28.20 7.29 0.18
C ARG A 39 -26.83 7.13 -0.52
N LEU A 40 -26.44 8.08 -1.38
CA LEU A 40 -25.10 8.06 -1.99
C LEU A 40 -23.99 8.03 -0.93
N LYS A 41 -24.07 8.91 0.07
CA LYS A 41 -23.09 8.97 1.16
C LYS A 41 -23.03 7.66 1.94
N GLU A 42 -24.16 7.02 2.19
CA GLU A 42 -24.20 5.70 2.83
C GLU A 42 -23.55 4.62 1.96
N GLN A 43 -23.85 4.58 0.66
CA GLN A 43 -23.23 3.61 -0.25
C GLN A 43 -21.72 3.80 -0.34
N GLU A 44 -21.25 5.04 -0.35
CA GLU A 44 -19.83 5.37 -0.32
C GLU A 44 -19.17 4.94 0.99
N LYS A 45 -19.82 5.18 2.13
CA LYS A 45 -19.34 4.67 3.43
C LYS A 45 -19.31 3.15 3.48
N MET A 46 -20.34 2.47 2.98
CA MET A 46 -20.38 1.01 2.95
C MET A 46 -19.34 0.41 1.98
N GLN A 47 -19.08 1.07 0.85
CA GLN A 47 -17.98 0.70 -0.04
C GLN A 47 -16.63 0.86 0.66
N GLN A 48 -16.38 1.99 1.32
CA GLN A 48 -15.17 2.21 2.11
C GLN A 48 -15.02 1.14 3.19
N ILE A 49 -16.08 0.80 3.93
CA ILE A 49 -16.04 -0.26 4.95
C ILE A 49 -15.74 -1.63 4.34
N ASN A 50 -16.39 -1.99 3.23
CA ASN A 50 -16.15 -3.27 2.57
C ASN A 50 -14.74 -3.37 1.98
N ASP A 51 -14.20 -2.26 1.47
CA ASP A 51 -12.81 -2.17 1.01
C ASP A 51 -11.84 -2.31 2.19
N LEU A 52 -12.13 -1.69 3.35
CA LEU A 52 -11.34 -1.82 4.57
C LEU A 52 -11.34 -3.27 5.14
N THR A 53 -12.46 -3.99 5.08
CA THR A 53 -12.56 -5.37 5.59
C THR A 53 -11.99 -6.42 4.66
N LYS A 54 -11.63 -6.05 3.43
CA LYS A 54 -11.09 -6.99 2.43
C LYS A 54 -9.59 -7.22 2.60
N TYR A 55 -8.87 -6.26 3.16
CA TYR A 55 -7.41 -6.31 3.25
C TYR A 55 -6.96 -6.48 4.71
N PRO A 56 -5.79 -7.11 4.94
CA PRO A 56 -4.89 -7.69 3.95
C PRO A 56 -5.37 -9.03 3.34
N VAL A 57 -5.06 -9.27 2.06
CA VAL A 57 -5.34 -10.55 1.35
C VAL A 57 -4.03 -11.30 1.10
N LEU A 58 -3.95 -12.55 1.54
CA LEU A 58 -2.80 -13.42 1.32
C LEU A 58 -2.99 -14.29 0.07
N ARG A 59 -2.00 -14.34 -0.81
CA ARG A 59 -2.05 -15.12 -2.07
C ARG A 59 -0.79 -15.95 -2.27
N LYS A 60 -0.93 -17.01 -3.08
CA LYS A 60 0.17 -17.91 -3.47
C LYS A 60 0.88 -18.53 -2.26
N GLN A 61 0.14 -19.29 -1.45
CA GLN A 61 0.73 -20.13 -0.40
C GLN A 61 1.81 -21.05 -1.00
N TYR A 62 2.94 -21.22 -0.33
CA TYR A 62 4.02 -22.10 -0.81
C TYR A 62 4.64 -22.98 0.27
N LYS A 63 4.42 -22.71 1.55
CA LYS A 63 5.04 -23.46 2.65
C LYS A 63 4.17 -23.41 3.90
N VAL A 64 4.17 -24.50 4.66
CA VAL A 64 3.58 -24.59 6.02
C VAL A 64 4.66 -25.13 6.95
N GLN A 65 4.80 -24.56 8.14
CA GLN A 65 5.76 -25.01 9.14
C GLN A 65 5.13 -25.07 10.52
N ILE A 66 5.65 -25.98 11.34
CA ILE A 66 5.28 -26.11 12.75
C ILE A 66 6.47 -25.62 13.57
N HIS A 67 6.23 -24.66 14.45
CA HIS A 67 7.25 -24.18 15.38
C HIS A 67 6.62 -23.95 16.74
N ASN A 68 7.21 -24.54 17.80
CA ASN A 68 6.68 -24.50 19.17
C ASN A 68 5.19 -24.85 19.25
N ASN A 69 4.81 -25.95 18.58
CA ASN A 69 3.43 -26.44 18.48
C ASN A 69 2.41 -25.48 17.82
N LYS A 70 2.90 -24.40 17.16
CA LYS A 70 2.10 -23.45 16.39
C LYS A 70 2.33 -23.65 14.90
N ILE A 71 1.26 -23.56 14.13
CA ILE A 71 1.30 -23.71 12.67
C ILE A 71 1.43 -22.33 12.03
N TYR A 72 2.35 -22.22 11.08
CA TYR A 72 2.63 -21.03 10.30
C TYR A 72 2.50 -21.35 8.82
N THR A 73 1.72 -20.53 8.12
CA THR A 73 1.53 -20.63 6.67
C THR A 73 2.22 -19.47 5.97
N TYR A 74 2.90 -19.75 4.86
CA TYR A 74 3.76 -18.81 4.15
C TYR A 74 3.23 -18.53 2.74
N PHE A 75 3.26 -17.26 2.35
CA PHE A 75 2.66 -16.74 1.13
C PHE A 75 3.67 -15.91 0.33
N LYS A 76 3.57 -15.94 -1.01
CA LYS A 76 4.47 -15.15 -1.86
C LYS A 76 4.00 -13.70 -2.05
N VAL A 77 2.72 -13.42 -1.80
CA VAL A 77 2.10 -12.13 -2.08
C VAL A 77 1.11 -11.77 -0.98
N ILE A 78 1.12 -10.49 -0.61
CA ILE A 78 0.10 -9.87 0.24
C ILE A 78 -0.42 -8.62 -0.46
N ASP A 79 -1.72 -8.56 -0.64
CA ASP A 79 -2.40 -7.34 -1.07
C ASP A 79 -2.75 -6.54 0.17
N VAL A 80 -2.29 -5.30 0.21
CA VAL A 80 -2.74 -4.29 1.17
C VAL A 80 -3.56 -3.26 0.41
N GLU A 81 -4.38 -2.48 1.13
CA GLU A 81 -5.43 -1.62 0.57
C GLU A 81 -5.10 -0.93 -0.77
N LYS A 82 -3.89 -0.35 -0.88
CA LYS A 82 -3.46 0.45 -2.05
C LYS A 82 -2.43 -0.22 -2.96
N TYR A 83 -1.81 -1.33 -2.54
CA TYR A 83 -0.69 -1.94 -3.27
C TYR A 83 -0.48 -3.41 -2.90
N GLU A 84 0.23 -4.15 -3.74
CA GLU A 84 0.68 -5.50 -3.41
C GLU A 84 2.17 -5.50 -3.02
N LEU A 85 2.53 -6.35 -2.06
CA LEU A 85 3.91 -6.68 -1.71
C LEU A 85 4.18 -8.14 -2.08
N LYS A 86 5.39 -8.41 -2.55
CA LYS A 86 5.84 -9.76 -2.91
C LYS A 86 7.15 -10.08 -2.22
N ILE A 87 7.46 -11.36 -2.10
CA ILE A 87 8.79 -11.82 -1.65
C ILE A 87 9.84 -11.76 -2.78
N SER A 88 9.43 -11.50 -4.03
CA SER A 88 10.36 -11.35 -5.16
C SER A 88 11.18 -10.07 -5.02
N ASP A 89 12.46 -10.13 -5.37
CA ASP A 89 13.42 -9.05 -5.12
C ASP A 89 13.01 -7.66 -5.67
N THR A 90 12.22 -7.61 -6.73
CA THR A 90 11.75 -6.36 -7.35
C THR A 90 10.64 -5.65 -6.58
N ASP A 91 9.91 -6.36 -5.71
CA ASP A 91 8.65 -5.92 -5.09
C ASP A 91 8.64 -6.11 -3.56
N ASN A 92 9.81 -6.39 -2.97
CA ASN A 92 9.93 -6.77 -1.56
C ASN A 92 10.46 -5.66 -0.65
N CYS A 93 10.58 -4.42 -1.13
CA CYS A 93 11.19 -3.35 -0.35
C CYS A 93 10.15 -2.37 0.19
N VAL A 94 10.29 -2.00 1.47
CA VAL A 94 9.44 -1.04 2.15
C VAL A 94 10.26 -0.12 3.05
N ILE A 95 9.76 1.09 3.27
CA ILE A 95 10.22 1.97 4.35
C ILE A 95 9.25 1.83 5.52
N LEU A 96 9.79 1.73 6.72
CA LEU A 96 9.02 1.66 7.96
C LEU A 96 8.78 3.05 8.55
N LYS A 97 7.88 3.14 9.52
CA LYS A 97 7.53 4.40 10.20
C LYS A 97 8.72 5.07 10.90
N ASP A 98 9.67 4.29 11.38
CA ASP A 98 10.96 4.77 11.93
C ASP A 98 11.98 5.18 10.85
N LYS A 99 11.57 5.20 9.58
CA LYS A 99 12.35 5.51 8.38
C LYS A 99 13.44 4.49 8.02
N SER A 100 13.51 3.35 8.72
CA SER A 100 14.37 2.23 8.32
C SER A 100 13.87 1.57 7.03
N VAL A 101 14.77 0.92 6.29
CA VAL A 101 14.44 0.19 5.05
C VAL A 101 14.47 -1.30 5.31
N PHE A 102 13.37 -1.96 4.99
CA PHE A 102 13.18 -3.39 5.19
C PHE A 102 12.98 -4.11 3.87
N CYS A 103 13.66 -5.24 3.68
CA CYS A 103 13.48 -6.17 2.57
C CYS A 103 12.78 -7.42 3.05
N ILE A 104 11.59 -7.67 2.52
CA ILE A 104 10.74 -8.82 2.83
C ILE A 104 11.33 -10.08 2.19
N GLU A 105 11.49 -11.13 2.99
CA GLU A 105 11.92 -12.46 2.56
C GLU A 105 10.79 -13.49 2.67
N ASP A 106 9.95 -13.39 3.73
CA ASP A 106 8.78 -14.23 3.91
C ASP A 106 7.56 -13.40 4.36
N ILE A 107 6.37 -13.78 3.89
CA ILE A 107 5.07 -13.30 4.39
C ILE A 107 4.41 -14.48 5.11
N CYS A 108 4.09 -14.30 6.39
CA CYS A 108 3.66 -15.39 7.26
C CYS A 108 2.31 -15.08 7.89
N GLN A 109 1.48 -16.12 8.04
CA GLN A 109 0.28 -16.09 8.86
C GLN A 109 0.32 -17.19 9.90
N LYS A 110 -0.04 -16.86 11.13
CA LYS A 110 -0.23 -17.83 12.21
C LYS A 110 -1.62 -18.45 12.10
N SER A 111 -1.71 -19.78 12.03
CA SER A 111 -2.99 -20.44 11.73
C SER A 111 -4.02 -20.40 12.85
N ASP A 112 -3.59 -20.26 14.11
CA ASP A 112 -4.49 -20.23 15.28
C ASP A 112 -5.12 -18.85 15.51
N THR A 113 -4.35 -17.77 15.31
CA THR A 113 -4.78 -16.38 15.56
C THR A 113 -5.09 -15.61 14.30
N ALA A 114 -4.77 -16.16 13.12
CA ALA A 114 -4.79 -15.48 11.83
C ALA A 114 -3.89 -14.24 11.74
N GLU A 115 -3.02 -14.00 12.73
CA GLU A 115 -2.06 -12.89 12.78
C GLU A 115 -1.08 -12.97 11.61
N ILE A 116 -0.84 -11.84 10.95
CA ILE A 116 0.04 -11.74 9.78
C ILE A 116 1.27 -10.91 10.14
N PHE A 117 2.43 -11.41 9.78
CA PHE A 117 3.70 -10.73 10.00
C PHE A 117 4.66 -10.96 8.82
N LEU A 118 5.54 -9.99 8.62
CA LEU A 118 6.55 -10.01 7.57
C LEU A 118 7.91 -10.34 8.19
N LYS A 119 8.67 -11.22 7.55
CA LYS A 119 10.05 -11.54 7.93
C LYS A 119 11.01 -11.11 6.84
N GLY A 120 12.19 -10.68 7.24
CA GLY A 120 13.18 -10.19 6.30
C GLY A 120 14.31 -9.44 6.98
N LYS A 121 15.03 -8.63 6.22
CA LYS A 121 16.26 -7.99 6.64
C LYS A 121 16.19 -6.47 6.54
N MET A 122 16.91 -5.80 7.42
CA MET A 122 17.04 -4.35 7.41
C MET A 122 18.29 -3.95 6.61
N PHE A 123 18.25 -2.83 5.90
CA PHE A 123 19.49 -2.19 5.48
C PHE A 123 20.11 -1.44 6.66
N THR A 124 21.41 -1.62 6.87
CA THR A 124 22.13 -1.06 8.03
C THR A 124 22.76 0.29 7.74
N GLU A 125 23.02 0.60 6.47
CA GLU A 125 23.53 1.90 6.05
C GLU A 125 22.52 2.65 5.17
N SER A 126 22.36 3.94 5.45
CA SER A 126 21.56 4.86 4.62
C SER A 126 22.29 6.19 4.43
N LYS A 127 22.27 6.70 3.19
CA LYS A 127 22.87 7.96 2.77
C LYS A 127 21.90 8.72 1.88
N LEU A 128 21.86 10.03 2.02
CA LEU A 128 21.17 10.90 1.05
C LEU A 128 21.86 10.83 -0.32
N ILE A 129 21.11 11.05 -1.39
CA ILE A 129 21.63 10.96 -2.77
C ILE A 129 21.93 12.34 -3.33
N PHE A 130 21.11 13.33 -2.99
CA PHE A 130 21.29 14.71 -3.42
C PHE A 130 20.75 15.65 -2.35
N ASN A 131 21.33 16.85 -2.27
CA ASN A 131 20.90 17.93 -1.37
C ASN A 131 20.58 19.24 -2.11
N SER A 132 20.68 19.25 -3.44
CA SER A 132 20.32 20.37 -4.30
C SER A 132 19.40 19.88 -5.42
N PRO A 133 18.28 20.56 -5.72
CA PRO A 133 17.80 21.81 -5.12
C PRO A 133 17.21 21.65 -3.70
N CYS A 134 16.96 20.42 -3.24
CA CYS A 134 16.53 20.09 -1.89
C CYS A 134 17.07 18.70 -1.49
N SER A 135 16.92 18.33 -0.22
CA SER A 135 17.36 17.00 0.26
C SER A 135 16.49 15.88 -0.29
N SER A 136 17.13 14.81 -0.79
CA SER A 136 16.42 13.61 -1.27
C SER A 136 15.58 12.94 -0.18
N LEU A 137 15.94 13.12 1.09
CA LEU A 137 15.19 12.61 2.23
C LEU A 137 13.80 13.23 2.38
N LEU A 138 13.56 14.42 1.81
CA LEU A 138 12.22 15.03 1.74
C LEU A 138 11.22 14.11 1.03
N PHE A 139 11.70 13.34 0.06
CA PHE A 139 10.92 12.36 -0.69
C PHE A 139 11.19 10.93 -0.24
N HIS A 140 11.87 10.73 0.90
CA HIS A 140 12.34 9.44 1.39
C HIS A 140 13.22 8.66 0.38
N ILE A 141 13.88 9.39 -0.53
CA ILE A 141 14.84 8.81 -1.49
C ILE A 141 16.20 8.72 -0.80
N GLN A 142 16.72 7.52 -0.72
CA GLN A 142 17.97 7.21 -0.02
C GLN A 142 18.76 6.11 -0.73
N HIS A 143 20.08 6.21 -0.66
CA HIS A 143 20.99 5.13 -1.02
C HIS A 143 21.21 4.26 0.22
N VAL A 144 21.05 2.95 0.06
CA VAL A 144 21.22 1.98 1.14
C VAL A 144 22.23 0.91 0.78
N GLN A 145 22.92 0.43 1.80
CA GLN A 145 23.94 -0.62 1.68
C GLN A 145 23.85 -1.57 2.86
N ASN A 146 24.34 -2.79 2.66
CA ASN A 146 24.49 -3.85 3.66
C ASN A 146 23.18 -4.28 4.32
N LEU A 147 22.81 -5.54 4.13
CA LEU A 147 21.69 -6.12 4.85
C LEU A 147 22.15 -6.61 6.23
N SER A 148 21.25 -6.54 7.21
CA SER A 148 21.45 -7.12 8.53
C SER A 148 21.74 -8.63 8.43
N ASN A 149 22.55 -9.13 9.37
CA ASN A 149 22.77 -10.57 9.50
C ASN A 149 21.49 -11.25 10.03
N ASP A 150 20.86 -10.61 11.01
CA ASP A 150 19.65 -11.11 11.65
C ASP A 150 18.41 -10.90 10.77
N VAL A 151 17.48 -11.86 10.89
CA VAL A 151 16.14 -11.77 10.32
C VAL A 151 15.22 -11.13 11.34
N HIS A 152 14.59 -10.03 10.94
CA HIS A 152 13.63 -9.30 11.76
C HIS A 152 12.20 -9.70 11.38
N THR A 153 11.30 -9.62 12.36
CA THR A 153 9.85 -9.79 12.15
C THR A 153 9.16 -8.45 12.42
N ILE A 154 8.31 -8.01 11.50
CA ILE A 154 7.56 -6.77 11.62
C ILE A 154 6.07 -6.98 11.33
N ASP A 155 5.24 -6.14 11.94
CA ASP A 155 3.82 -6.05 11.63
C ASP A 155 3.60 -5.15 10.41
N ILE A 156 2.52 -5.41 9.67
CA ILE A 156 2.16 -4.64 8.47
C ILE A 156 1.96 -3.15 8.81
N ASP A 157 1.41 -2.87 9.99
CA ASP A 157 1.12 -1.50 10.45
C ASP A 157 2.38 -0.64 10.69
N LYS A 158 3.57 -1.27 10.72
CA LYS A 158 4.84 -0.56 10.79
C LYS A 158 5.31 -0.05 9.43
N ILE A 159 4.71 -0.51 8.33
CA ILE A 159 5.03 -0.05 6.99
C ILE A 159 4.53 1.38 6.80
N LEU A 160 5.45 2.26 6.41
CA LEU A 160 5.13 3.61 5.99
C LEU A 160 4.77 3.65 4.51
N MET A 161 5.56 3.00 3.66
CA MET A 161 5.38 3.02 2.20
C MET A 161 6.10 1.88 1.47
N LYS A 162 5.54 1.48 0.33
CA LYS A 162 6.19 0.57 -0.62
C LYS A 162 7.29 1.30 -1.38
N CYS A 163 8.40 0.61 -1.62
CA CYS A 163 9.53 1.14 -2.36
C CYS A 163 9.96 0.22 -3.49
N ILE A 164 10.54 0.82 -4.52
CA ILE A 164 11.31 0.13 -5.55
C ILE A 164 12.77 0.22 -5.14
N LYS A 165 13.48 -0.93 -5.14
CA LYS A 165 14.93 -0.96 -5.02
C LYS A 165 15.55 -0.91 -6.42
N TYR A 166 16.49 0.00 -6.64
CA TYR A 166 17.21 0.14 -7.91
C TYR A 166 18.71 -0.04 -7.66
N PRO A 167 19.37 -1.04 -8.28
CA PRO A 167 20.81 -1.24 -8.11
C PRO A 167 21.61 0.01 -8.49
N TYR A 168 22.51 0.46 -7.61
CA TYR A 168 23.34 1.64 -7.84
C TYR A 168 24.64 1.58 -7.04
N ASN A 169 25.77 1.64 -7.75
CA ASN A 169 27.11 1.44 -7.19
C ASN A 169 27.17 0.16 -6.35
N ASN A 170 27.63 0.25 -5.10
CA ASN A 170 27.77 -0.87 -4.18
C ASN A 170 26.53 -1.05 -3.28
N GLY A 171 25.34 -0.71 -3.77
CA GLY A 171 24.11 -0.74 -2.99
C GLY A 171 22.88 -0.52 -3.84
N PHE A 172 21.85 0.07 -3.24
CA PHE A 172 20.57 0.31 -3.89
C PHE A 172 20.09 1.73 -3.63
N ILE A 173 19.45 2.34 -4.63
CA ILE A 173 18.59 3.49 -4.43
C ILE A 173 17.21 2.97 -4.07
N ILE A 174 16.66 3.48 -2.98
CA ILE A 174 15.29 3.22 -2.56
C ILE A 174 14.42 4.36 -3.06
N LEU A 175 13.46 4.02 -3.92
CA LEU A 175 12.51 4.95 -4.53
C LEU A 175 11.11 4.66 -3.99
N PRO A 176 10.57 5.51 -3.12
CA PRO A 176 9.22 5.36 -2.62
C PRO A 176 8.14 5.51 -3.70
N ILE A 177 7.10 4.70 -3.60
CA ILE A 177 5.88 4.88 -4.38
C ILE A 177 4.94 5.78 -3.56
N ILE A 178 4.90 7.08 -3.88
CA ILE A 178 4.24 8.11 -3.03
C ILE A 178 2.77 7.77 -2.72
N HIS A 179 2.02 7.22 -3.67
CA HIS A 179 0.62 6.84 -3.46
C HIS A 179 0.41 5.62 -2.54
N SER A 180 1.48 4.96 -2.11
CA SER A 180 1.46 3.83 -1.17
C SER A 180 1.59 4.25 0.29
N GLN A 181 1.73 5.54 0.59
CA GLN A 181 1.92 6.02 1.96
C GLN A 181 0.71 5.68 2.85
N SER A 182 0.99 5.17 4.05
CA SER A 182 -0.03 4.92 5.06
C SER A 182 -0.59 6.26 5.59
N VAL A 183 -1.90 6.32 5.79
CA VAL A 183 -2.65 7.58 6.00
C VAL A 183 -2.48 8.15 7.41
N ASN A 184 -1.86 7.42 8.34
CA ASN A 184 -1.77 7.82 9.74
C ASN A 184 -0.39 8.42 10.05
N GLU A 185 -0.20 9.68 9.65
CA GLU A 185 0.75 10.60 10.29
C GLU A 185 -0.07 11.54 11.20
N ASN A 186 -0.12 11.22 12.50
CA ASN A 186 -0.45 12.16 13.57
C ASN A 186 0.60 12.01 14.65
#